data_AF-A0ABD5LXG4-F1
#
_entry.id   AF-A0ABD5LXG4-F1
#
_cell.length_a   1.000
_cell.length_b   1.000
_cell.length_c   1.000
_cell.angle_alpha   90.00
_cell.angle_beta   90.00
_cell.angle_gamma   90.00
#
_symmetry.space_group_name_H-M   'P 1'
#
loop_
_entity.id
_entity.type
_entity.pdbx_description
1 polymer ?
#
loop_
_entity_poly.entity_id
_entity_poly.type
_entity_poly.pdbx_seq_one_letter_code
_entity_poly.pdbx_strand_id
1 'polypeptide(L)'
;MVNKGNDTFNFLCYKGAKSYNLIFDFNTNEDKIIFVDQNYKKIDISKMKRVEQLSGNENEIVLHNDIHTNKTTITISTANNDHHSTIFIKLEGILSYNDLLDI
;
A
#
# COMPACT_ATOMS: atom_id res chain seq x y z
N MET A 1 -1.10 29.21 10.89
CA MET A 1 -0.40 28.24 10.01
C MET A 1 -0.84 26.87 10.45
N VAL A 2 -1.50 26.09 9.59
CA VAL A 2 -1.76 24.67 9.86
C VAL A 2 -0.42 23.97 9.66
N ASN A 3 0.14 23.41 10.74
CA ASN A 3 1.31 22.54 10.63
C ASN A 3 0.85 21.31 9.86
N LYS A 4 1.26 21.17 8.60
CA LYS A 4 1.14 19.90 7.88
C LYS A 4 2.34 19.07 8.31
N GLY A 5 2.09 18.03 9.11
CA GLY A 5 3.14 17.12 9.56
C GLY A 5 3.51 16.16 8.43
N ASN A 6 4.74 15.64 8.47
CA ASN A 6 5.13 14.54 7.60
C ASN A 6 4.70 13.24 8.29
N ASP A 7 3.54 12.70 7.91
CA ASP A 7 2.95 11.53 8.55
C ASP A 7 3.49 10.23 7.95
N THR A 8 3.59 9.21 8.79
CA THR A 8 4.01 7.86 8.37
C THR A 8 2.93 6.85 8.71
N PHE A 9 2.34 6.25 7.67
CA PHE A 9 1.31 5.23 7.78
C PHE A 9 1.95 3.84 7.69
N ASN A 10 1.95 3.11 8.79
CA ASN A 10 2.48 1.74 8.87
C ASN A 10 1.36 0.71 8.69
N PHE A 11 1.52 -0.20 7.73
CA PHE A 11 0.56 -1.28 7.48
C PHE A 11 1.19 -2.65 7.72
N LEU A 12 0.53 -3.47 8.53
CA LEU A 12 0.90 -4.86 8.74
C LEU A 12 0.71 -5.66 7.45
N CYS A 13 1.79 -6.26 6.96
CA CYS A 13 1.85 -7.02 5.72
C CYS A 13 2.56 -8.36 5.91
N TYR A 14 1.88 -9.32 6.51
CA TYR A 14 2.40 -10.68 6.71
C TYR A 14 1.41 -11.71 6.19
N LYS A 15 1.82 -12.98 6.12
CA LYS A 15 0.99 -14.04 5.57
C LYS A 15 -0.36 -14.13 6.28
N GLY A 16 -1.45 -13.95 5.54
CA GLY A 16 -2.81 -13.96 6.06
C GLY A 16 -3.32 -12.63 6.64
N ALA A 17 -2.52 -11.56 6.63
CA ALA A 17 -2.96 -10.24 7.03
C ALA A 17 -4.06 -9.71 6.10
N LYS A 18 -5.07 -9.07 6.69
CA LYS A 18 -6.18 -8.42 5.99
C LYS A 18 -6.42 -7.06 6.58
N SER A 19 -6.58 -6.05 5.73
CA SER A 19 -7.00 -4.73 6.19
C SER A 19 -7.67 -3.95 5.06
N TYR A 20 -8.56 -3.06 5.44
CA TYR A 20 -9.22 -2.12 4.55
C TYR A 20 -9.05 -0.72 5.15
N ASN A 21 -8.36 0.15 4.42
CA ASN A 21 -7.93 1.45 4.94
C ASN A 21 -8.27 2.55 3.94
N LEU A 22 -8.71 3.70 4.47
CA LEU A 22 -8.99 4.91 3.73
C LEU A 22 -8.15 6.05 4.32
N ILE A 23 -7.38 6.75 3.49
CA ILE A 23 -6.57 7.92 3.89
C ILE A 23 -7.06 9.12 3.08
N PHE A 24 -7.55 10.16 3.74
CA PHE A 24 -8.22 11.28 3.05
C PHE A 24 -7.31 12.47 2.77
N ASP A 25 -6.22 12.63 3.51
CA ASP A 25 -5.39 13.82 3.52
C ASP A 25 -3.91 13.55 3.19
N PHE A 26 -3.64 12.42 2.54
CA PHE A 26 -2.29 11.99 2.20
C PHE A 26 -1.59 12.98 1.25
N ASN A 27 -0.46 13.52 1.69
CA ASN A 27 0.41 14.38 0.89
C ASN A 27 1.54 13.56 0.28
N THR A 28 1.48 13.31 -1.03
CA THR A 28 2.46 12.48 -1.76
C THR A 28 3.90 12.97 -1.68
N ASN A 29 4.14 14.23 -1.31
CA ASN A 29 5.49 14.79 -1.18
C ASN A 29 6.06 14.71 0.25
N GLU A 30 5.20 14.53 1.26
CA GLU A 30 5.57 14.65 2.68
C GLU A 30 5.31 13.35 3.44
N ASP A 31 4.20 12.68 3.14
CA ASP A 31 3.75 11.49 3.84
C ASP A 31 4.35 10.22 3.26
N LYS A 32 4.49 9.21 4.10
CA LYS A 32 5.06 7.91 3.74
C LYS A 32 4.13 6.76 4.07
N ILE A 33 4.13 5.76 3.18
CA ILE A 33 3.52 4.46 3.45
C ILE A 33 4.64 3.44 3.66
N ILE A 34 4.58 2.73 4.78
CA ILE A 34 5.54 1.68 5.11
C ILE A 34 4.77 0.39 5.39
N PHE A 35 5.22 -0.70 4.79
CA PHE A 35 4.72 -2.04 5.09
C PHE A 35 5.64 -2.72 6.09
N VAL A 36 5.09 -3.34 7.13
CA VAL A 36 5.84 -4.00 8.21
C VAL A 36 5.32 -5.40 8.49
N ASP A 37 6.18 -6.30 8.97
CA ASP A 37 5.78 -7.64 9.39
C ASP A 37 5.09 -7.65 10.77
N GLN A 38 4.71 -8.83 11.27
CA GLN A 38 4.09 -9.01 12.58
C GLN A 38 4.97 -8.58 13.79
N ASN A 39 6.27 -8.37 13.56
CA ASN A 39 7.23 -7.87 14.54
C ASN A 39 7.58 -6.40 14.29
N TYR A 40 6.80 -5.68 13.47
CA TYR A 40 7.04 -4.30 13.06
C TYR A 40 8.35 -4.07 12.29
N LYS A 41 8.91 -5.11 11.68
CA LYS A 41 10.08 -4.96 10.79
C LYS A 41 9.63 -4.55 9.41
N LYS A 42 10.26 -3.52 8.86
CA LYS A 42 9.99 -3.03 7.50
C LYS A 42 10.15 -4.15 6.46
N ILE A 43 9.18 -4.23 5.56
CA ILE A 43 9.16 -5.15 4.44
C ILE A 43 9.68 -4.46 3.20
N ASP A 44 10.53 -5.19 2.49
CA ASP A 44 11.08 -4.75 1.22
C ASP A 44 10.09 -5.04 0.09
N ILE A 45 9.26 -4.05 -0.24
CA ILE A 45 8.26 -4.17 -1.30
C ILE A 45 8.86 -4.33 -2.69
N SER A 46 10.16 -4.05 -2.88
CA SER A 46 10.82 -4.25 -4.19
C SER A 46 10.86 -5.73 -4.59
N LYS A 47 10.74 -6.62 -3.60
CA LYS A 47 10.67 -8.07 -3.77
C LYS A 47 9.26 -8.60 -4.04
N MET A 48 8.24 -7.74 -3.96
CA MET A 48 6.87 -8.10 -4.32
C MET A 48 6.71 -8.10 -5.84
N LYS A 49 5.94 -9.07 -6.34
CA LYS A 49 5.62 -9.16 -7.76
C LYS A 49 4.57 -8.09 -8.10
N ARG A 50 4.95 -7.11 -8.89
CA ARG A 50 4.03 -6.09 -9.42
C ARG A 50 3.17 -6.72 -10.50
N VAL A 51 1.86 -6.56 -10.40
CA VAL A 51 0.88 -7.08 -11.36
C VAL A 51 -0.18 -6.03 -11.66
N GLU A 52 -0.83 -6.13 -12.82
CA GLU A 52 -1.96 -5.25 -13.16
C GLU A 52 -3.24 -5.66 -12.42
N GLN A 53 -3.38 -6.95 -12.12
CA GLN A 53 -4.47 -7.53 -11.36
C GLN A 53 -3.95 -8.72 -10.55
N LEU A 54 -4.47 -8.91 -9.34
CA LEU A 54 -4.12 -10.08 -8.51
C LEU A 54 -4.53 -11.38 -9.20
N SER A 55 -3.60 -12.33 -9.26
CA SER A 55 -3.79 -13.65 -9.88
C SER A 55 -4.23 -14.73 -8.88
N GLY A 56 -4.29 -14.40 -7.59
CA GLY A 56 -4.54 -15.36 -6.49
C GLY A 56 -3.26 -15.91 -5.85
N ASN A 57 -2.09 -15.59 -6.39
CA ASN A 57 -0.80 -15.88 -5.76
C ASN A 57 -0.49 -14.90 -4.63
N GLU A 58 0.21 -15.35 -3.60
CA GLU A 58 0.77 -14.48 -2.57
C GLU A 58 1.93 -13.63 -3.11
N ASN A 59 2.28 -12.57 -2.36
CA ASN A 59 3.39 -11.68 -2.67
C ASN A 59 3.19 -10.87 -3.98
N GLU A 60 1.92 -10.61 -4.33
CA GLU A 60 1.55 -9.74 -5.44
C GLU A 60 1.09 -8.37 -4.94
N ILE A 61 1.48 -7.32 -5.65
CA ILE A 61 1.06 -5.94 -5.38
C ILE A 61 0.48 -5.31 -6.66
N VAL A 62 -0.64 -4.62 -6.50
CA VAL A 62 -1.28 -3.78 -7.50
C VAL A 62 -1.33 -2.36 -6.98
N LEU A 63 -0.94 -1.41 -7.82
CA LEU A 63 -1.11 0.02 -7.60
C LEU A 63 -1.94 0.56 -8.76
N HIS A 64 -3.14 1.03 -8.45
CA HIS A 64 -4.07 1.59 -9.42
C HIS A 64 -4.31 3.07 -9.13
N ASN A 65 -4.06 3.91 -10.14
CA ASN A 65 -4.27 5.34 -10.06
C ASN A 65 -5.51 5.75 -10.85
N ASP A 66 -6.47 6.38 -10.16
CA ASP A 66 -7.57 7.08 -10.78
C ASP A 66 -7.25 8.58 -10.80
N ILE A 67 -6.80 9.04 -11.98
CA ILE A 67 -6.40 10.43 -12.21
C ILE A 67 -7.61 11.38 -12.13
N HIS A 68 -8.82 10.91 -12.46
CA HIS A 68 -10.01 11.75 -12.45
C HIS A 68 -10.46 12.09 -11.03
N THR A 69 -10.21 11.20 -10.06
CA THR A 69 -10.55 11.42 -8.66
C THR A 69 -9.35 11.72 -7.77
N ASN A 70 -8.15 11.86 -8.36
CA ASN A 70 -6.88 12.05 -7.65
C ASN A 70 -6.68 11.01 -6.54
N LYS A 71 -6.86 9.72 -6.86
CA LYS A 71 -6.82 8.65 -5.87
C LYS A 71 -5.94 7.50 -6.31
N THR A 72 -5.14 6.98 -5.38
CA THR A 72 -4.44 5.71 -5.53
C THR A 72 -5.13 4.63 -4.71
N THR A 73 -5.24 3.44 -5.29
CA THR A 73 -5.57 2.21 -4.58
C THR A 73 -4.38 1.27 -4.60
N ILE A 74 -3.93 0.84 -3.43
CA ILE A 74 -2.88 -0.17 -3.26
C ILE A 74 -3.55 -1.44 -2.77
N THR A 75 -3.30 -2.54 -3.47
CA THR A 75 -3.82 -3.86 -3.13
C THR A 75 -2.67 -4.85 -3.04
N ILE A 76 -2.52 -5.55 -1.91
CA ILE A 76 -1.46 -6.56 -1.72
C ILE A 76 -2.07 -7.91 -1.38
N SER A 77 -1.69 -8.94 -2.14
CA SER A 77 -2.01 -10.33 -1.83
C SER A 77 -1.01 -10.90 -0.83
N THR A 78 -1.50 -11.26 0.36
CA THR A 78 -0.67 -11.75 1.46
C THR A 78 -0.74 -13.26 1.65
N ALA A 79 -1.60 -13.98 0.91
CA ALA A 79 -1.64 -15.44 0.95
C ALA A 79 -2.17 -15.98 -0.37
N ASN A 80 -1.79 -17.23 -0.69
CA ASN A 80 -2.40 -17.95 -1.81
C ASN A 80 -3.86 -18.20 -1.46
N ASN A 81 -4.78 -17.51 -2.12
CA ASN A 81 -6.19 -17.80 -2.02
C ASN A 81 -6.99 -17.18 -3.16
N ASP A 82 -8.14 -17.81 -3.41
CA ASP A 82 -9.25 -17.34 -4.25
C ASP A 82 -9.88 -16.05 -3.69
N HIS A 83 -9.09 -14.98 -3.52
CA HIS A 83 -9.49 -13.61 -3.19
C HIS A 83 -9.82 -13.28 -1.72
N HIS A 84 -9.27 -14.00 -0.75
CA HIS A 84 -9.64 -13.78 0.66
C HIS A 84 -8.60 -13.04 1.52
N SER A 85 -7.30 -13.07 1.22
CA SER A 85 -6.27 -12.37 2.02
C SER A 85 -5.67 -11.22 1.25
N THR A 86 -6.10 -10.02 1.60
CA THR A 86 -5.72 -8.82 0.87
C THR A 86 -5.63 -7.63 1.82
N ILE A 87 -4.60 -6.82 1.61
CA ILE A 87 -4.50 -5.47 2.17
C ILE A 87 -5.01 -4.53 1.09
N PHE A 88 -6.02 -3.74 1.42
CA PHE A 88 -6.59 -2.72 0.57
C PHE A 88 -6.39 -1.36 1.22
N ILE A 89 -5.74 -0.44 0.51
CA ILE A 89 -5.54 0.93 0.95
C ILE A 89 -5.99 1.84 -0.19
N LYS A 90 -6.92 2.74 0.08
CA LYS A 90 -7.30 3.81 -0.85
C LYS A 90 -6.98 5.15 -0.24
N LEU A 91 -6.28 5.99 -0.99
CA LEU A 91 -5.82 7.29 -0.53
C LEU A 91 -6.08 8.39 -1.56
N GLU A 92 -6.21 9.62 -1.08
CA GLU A 92 -6.16 10.82 -1.93
C GLU A 92 -4.71 11.18 -2.26
N GLY A 93 -4.42 11.45 -3.53
CA GLY A 93 -3.07 11.57 -4.06
C GLY A 93 -2.74 10.47 -5.09
N ILE A 94 -1.83 10.78 -6.00
CA ILE A 94 -1.33 9.86 -7.01
C ILE A 94 0.07 9.40 -6.61
N LEU A 95 0.22 8.11 -6.34
CA LEU A 95 1.49 7.46 -6.06
C LEU A 95 2.01 6.68 -7.26
N SER A 96 3.32 6.52 -7.30
CA SER A 96 4.03 5.55 -8.12
C SER A 96 4.62 4.47 -7.23
N TYR A 97 5.07 3.37 -7.83
CA TYR A 97 5.83 2.37 -7.09
C TYR A 97 7.12 2.93 -6.48
N ASN A 98 7.71 3.97 -7.06
CA ASN A 98 8.92 4.59 -6.51
C ASN A 98 8.63 5.32 -5.20
N ASP A 99 7.45 5.91 -5.05
CA ASP A 99 7.06 6.59 -3.81
C ASP A 99 6.84 5.61 -2.65
N LEU A 100 6.58 4.34 -2.97
CA LEU A 100 6.51 3.27 -1.98
C LEU A 100 7.91 2.70 -1.64
N LEU A 101 8.89 2.91 -2.52
CA LEU A 101 10.27 2.52 -2.27
C LEU A 101 10.92 3.63 -1.44
N ASP A 102 11.11 3.38 -0.16
CA ASP A 102 11.91 4.25 0.70
C ASP A 102 13.41 4.01 0.38
N ILE A 103 13.84 4.60 -0.76
CA ILE A 103 15.21 4.66 -1.30
C ILE A 103 15.94 5.90 -0.76
#